data_AF-A2DGS7-F1
#
_entry.id   AF-A2DGS7-F1
#
_cell.length_a   1.000
_cell.length_b   1.000
_cell.length_c   1.000
_cell.angle_alpha   90.00
_cell.angle_beta   90.00
_cell.angle_gamma   90.00
#
_symmetry.space_group_name_H-M   'P 1'
#
loop_
_entity.id
_entity.type
_entity.pdbx_description
1 polymer ?
#
loop_
_entity_poly.entity_id
_entity_poly.type
_entity_poly.pdbx_seq_one_letter_code
_entity_poly.pdbx_strand_id
1 'polypeptide(L)'
;MLPSLLTEGLMEDDSENYSFVTFARPQISEATKIIIDTIGKDSSNVSTTSKKRVKVLMEFFAVALSLNIEYCKFMEIAVNYYEQWLEDSSLYGDIKRQNKYMRRIIKQLSQPFAMREPRNSTTFQQQFLPLLMRILTIYDTFIVNRGKEFELDTWIVLLNTVIGITDYVIKFSLAPLCPEDKISEFRQKAVNLVFNTILFSGFEDATHWGTCC
;
A
#
# COMPACT_ATOMS: atom_id res chain seq x y z
N MET A 1 -3.37 -1.73 -7.21
CA MET A 1 -3.39 -2.44 -5.91
C MET A 1 -2.70 -3.78 -6.04
N LEU A 2 -2.50 -4.52 -4.94
CA LEU A 2 -2.05 -5.92 -4.96
C LEU A 2 -2.97 -6.75 -5.87
N PRO A 3 -2.46 -7.44 -6.91
CA PRO A 3 -3.33 -8.13 -7.87
C PRO A 3 -4.23 -9.21 -7.27
N SER A 4 -3.80 -9.90 -6.21
CA SER A 4 -4.60 -10.94 -5.57
C SER A 4 -5.93 -10.42 -5.01
N LEU A 5 -5.98 -9.15 -4.59
CA LEU A 5 -7.21 -8.51 -4.10
C LEU A 5 -8.33 -8.51 -5.15
N LEU A 6 -7.98 -8.40 -6.43
CA LEU A 6 -8.94 -8.44 -7.53
C LEU A 6 -9.31 -9.88 -7.89
N THR A 7 -8.31 -10.76 -8.01
CA THR A 7 -8.53 -12.15 -8.44
C THR A 7 -9.30 -12.97 -7.40
N GLU A 8 -9.21 -12.61 -6.13
CA GLU A 8 -9.91 -13.25 -5.01
C GLU A 8 -11.26 -12.59 -4.70
N GLY A 9 -11.67 -11.56 -5.45
CA GLY A 9 -12.94 -10.87 -5.25
C GLY A 9 -13.00 -10.03 -3.96
N LEU A 10 -11.86 -9.74 -3.34
CA LEU A 10 -11.78 -8.90 -2.13
C LEU A 10 -11.98 -7.41 -2.46
N MET A 11 -11.72 -7.00 -3.70
CA MET A 11 -11.90 -5.63 -4.18
C MET A 11 -12.37 -5.58 -5.64
N GLU A 12 -13.11 -4.52 -5.94
CA GLU A 12 -13.46 -4.15 -7.32
C GLU A 12 -12.29 -3.47 -8.02
N ASP A 13 -12.21 -3.67 -9.34
CA ASP A 13 -11.25 -2.96 -10.18
C ASP A 13 -11.60 -1.47 -10.23
N ASP A 14 -10.63 -0.64 -9.86
CA ASP A 14 -10.74 0.82 -9.90
C ASP A 14 -9.80 1.44 -10.95
N SER A 15 -9.30 0.64 -11.90
CA SER A 15 -8.36 1.05 -12.96
C SER A 15 -8.80 2.27 -13.76
N GLU A 16 -10.11 2.45 -13.97
CA GLU A 16 -10.70 3.63 -14.63
C GLU A 16 -10.36 4.97 -13.93
N ASN A 17 -9.95 4.94 -12.66
CA ASN A 17 -9.56 6.11 -11.88
C ASN A 17 -8.07 6.49 -12.04
N TYR A 18 -7.32 5.76 -12.87
CA TYR A 18 -5.89 5.97 -13.08
C TYR A 18 -5.62 6.23 -14.55
N SER A 19 -5.08 7.39 -14.86
CA SER A 19 -4.73 7.75 -16.24
C SER A 19 -3.53 6.92 -16.72
N PHE A 20 -2.63 6.54 -15.82
CA PHE A 20 -1.36 5.92 -16.18
C PHE A 20 -1.48 4.48 -16.68
N VAL A 21 -2.64 3.85 -16.49
CA VAL A 21 -2.94 2.51 -17.02
C VAL A 21 -3.04 2.49 -18.54
N THR A 22 -3.24 3.65 -19.20
CA THR A 22 -3.31 3.74 -20.66
C THR A 22 -1.93 3.74 -21.32
N PHE A 23 -0.85 3.97 -20.57
CA PHE A 23 0.51 3.96 -21.11
C PHE A 23 1.10 2.55 -21.04
N ALA A 24 1.95 2.22 -22.02
CA ALA A 24 2.70 0.98 -21.99
C ALA A 24 3.65 0.94 -20.77
N ARG A 25 3.67 -0.23 -20.10
CA ARG A 25 4.32 -0.41 -18.81
C ARG A 25 5.80 0.02 -18.79
N PRO A 26 6.65 -0.34 -19.78
CA PRO A 26 8.06 0.07 -19.77
C PRO A 26 8.23 1.60 -19.77
N GLN A 27 7.47 2.30 -20.60
CA GLN A 27 7.59 3.76 -20.76
C GLN A 27 7.19 4.48 -19.47
N ILE A 28 6.06 4.11 -18.87
CA ILE A 28 5.62 4.76 -17.63
C ILE A 28 6.52 4.41 -16.44
N SER A 29 7.09 3.21 -16.41
CA SER A 29 8.08 2.83 -15.40
C SER A 29 9.35 3.66 -15.51
N GLU A 30 9.92 3.85 -16.70
CA GLU A 30 11.10 4.72 -16.88
C GLU A 30 10.82 6.18 -16.49
N ALA A 31 9.70 6.73 -16.97
CA ALA A 31 9.30 8.10 -16.61
C ALA A 31 9.13 8.24 -15.10
N THR A 32 8.49 7.26 -14.44
CA THR A 32 8.30 7.26 -12.99
C THR A 32 9.62 7.24 -12.24
N LYS A 33 10.59 6.43 -12.66
CA LYS A 33 11.92 6.39 -12.02
C LYS A 33 12.57 7.77 -12.04
N ILE A 34 12.54 8.48 -13.16
CA ILE A 34 13.12 9.83 -13.30
C ILE A 34 12.40 10.85 -12.39
N ILE A 35 11.06 10.86 -12.43
CA ILE A 35 10.25 11.82 -11.67
C ILE A 35 10.37 11.57 -10.16
N ILE A 36 10.30 10.32 -9.71
CA ILE A 36 10.41 9.97 -8.29
C ILE A 36 11.82 10.23 -7.76
N ASP A 37 12.87 9.97 -8.55
CA ASP A 37 14.25 10.33 -8.18
C ASP A 37 14.41 11.83 -7.95
N THR A 38 13.76 12.64 -8.81
CA THR A 38 13.78 14.11 -8.71
C THR A 38 13.05 14.58 -7.46
N ILE A 39 11.87 14.01 -7.20
CA ILE A 39 11.08 14.25 -5.97
C ILE A 39 11.89 13.90 -4.71
N GLY A 40 12.60 12.77 -4.71
CA GLY A 40 13.41 12.33 -3.57
C GLY A 40 14.62 13.23 -3.30
N LYS A 41 15.18 13.87 -4.32
CA LYS A 41 16.32 14.80 -4.20
C LYS A 41 15.91 16.19 -3.71
N ASP A 42 14.68 16.61 -3.99
CA ASP A 42 14.19 17.96 -3.70
C ASP A 42 12.74 17.92 -3.20
N SER A 43 12.58 17.31 -2.02
CA SER A 43 11.27 17.09 -1.41
C SER A 43 10.54 18.40 -1.08
N SER A 44 11.28 19.48 -0.82
CA SER A 44 10.78 20.83 -0.56
C SER A 44 10.04 21.46 -1.73
N ASN A 45 10.35 21.07 -2.97
CA ASN A 45 9.76 21.66 -4.16
C ASN A 45 8.51 20.94 -4.67
N VAL A 46 8.07 19.88 -3.98
CA VAL A 46 6.88 19.13 -4.37
C VAL A 46 5.62 19.84 -3.87
N SER A 47 5.07 20.70 -4.72
CA SER A 47 3.86 21.45 -4.43
C SER A 47 2.61 20.57 -4.40
N THR A 48 2.01 20.44 -3.22
CA THR A 48 0.73 19.73 -2.97
C THR A 48 -0.49 20.66 -2.98
N THR A 49 -0.32 21.93 -3.38
CA THR A 49 -1.38 22.97 -3.32
C THR A 49 -2.55 22.72 -4.28
N SER A 50 -2.35 21.89 -5.31
CA SER A 50 -3.38 21.57 -6.30
C SER A 50 -3.80 20.12 -6.22
N LYS A 51 -5.11 19.88 -6.12
CA LYS A 51 -5.73 18.55 -6.16
C LYS A 51 -5.32 17.75 -7.40
N LYS A 52 -5.15 18.42 -8.55
CA LYS A 52 -4.69 17.77 -9.78
C LYS A 52 -3.25 17.26 -9.64
N ARG A 53 -2.36 18.07 -9.04
CA ARG A 53 -0.97 17.66 -8.77
C ARG A 53 -0.92 16.47 -7.82
N VAL A 54 -1.67 16.52 -6.72
CA VAL A 54 -1.76 15.41 -5.76
C VAL A 54 -2.20 14.12 -6.46
N LYS A 55 -3.24 14.17 -7.30
CA LYS A 55 -3.68 12.98 -8.06
C LYS A 55 -2.60 12.42 -8.97
N VAL A 56 -1.89 13.27 -9.71
CA VAL A 56 -0.80 12.85 -10.61
C VAL A 56 0.36 12.26 -9.81
N LEU A 57 0.74 12.86 -8.69
CA LEU A 57 1.77 12.32 -7.79
C LEU A 57 1.39 10.93 -7.29
N MET A 58 0.14 10.72 -6.87
CA MET A 58 -0.33 9.40 -6.46
C MET A 58 -0.27 8.35 -7.58
N GLU A 59 -0.40 8.75 -8.85
CA GLU A 59 -0.24 7.83 -9.97
C GLU A 59 1.24 7.45 -10.16
N PHE A 60 2.16 8.42 -10.06
CA PHE A 60 3.60 8.13 -10.05
C PHE A 60 3.99 7.22 -8.87
N PHE A 61 3.49 7.51 -7.66
CA PHE A 61 3.71 6.67 -6.49
C PHE A 61 3.16 5.25 -6.68
N ALA A 62 1.97 5.11 -7.27
CA ALA A 62 1.42 3.79 -7.60
C ALA A 62 2.31 3.00 -8.58
N VAL A 63 2.84 3.67 -9.61
CA VAL A 63 3.77 3.04 -10.54
C VAL A 63 5.08 2.66 -9.84
N ALA A 64 5.60 3.52 -8.97
CA ALA A 64 6.82 3.27 -8.20
C ALA A 64 6.67 2.04 -7.29
N LEU A 65 5.56 1.97 -6.54
CA LEU A 65 5.20 0.86 -5.65
C LEU A 65 4.95 -0.47 -6.37
N SER A 66 4.86 -0.45 -7.70
CA SER A 66 4.69 -1.65 -8.53
C SER A 66 5.93 -1.99 -9.37
N LEU A 67 7.06 -1.32 -9.16
CA LEU A 67 8.32 -1.70 -9.79
C LEU A 67 8.84 -3.04 -9.24
N ASN A 68 9.89 -3.57 -9.87
CA ASN A 68 10.60 -4.76 -9.38
C ASN A 68 11.36 -4.44 -8.10
N ILE A 69 11.69 -5.47 -7.30
CA ILE A 69 12.36 -5.27 -6.00
C ILE A 69 13.70 -4.53 -6.08
N GLU A 70 14.38 -4.56 -7.22
CA GLU A 70 15.65 -3.85 -7.46
C GLU A 70 15.50 -2.32 -7.40
N TYR A 71 14.28 -1.83 -7.51
CA TYR A 71 13.93 -0.42 -7.50
C TYR A 71 13.35 0.04 -6.16
N CYS A 72 13.67 -0.67 -5.06
CA CYS A 72 13.17 -0.39 -3.71
C CYS A 72 13.31 1.08 -3.30
N LYS A 73 14.41 1.76 -3.69
CA LYS A 73 14.62 3.19 -3.42
C LYS A 73 13.47 4.10 -3.86
N PHE A 74 12.81 3.79 -4.98
CA PHE A 74 11.69 4.59 -5.49
C PHE A 74 10.41 4.31 -4.72
N MET A 75 10.25 3.06 -4.26
CA MET A 75 9.14 2.68 -3.39
C MET A 75 9.27 3.36 -2.03
N GLU A 76 10.47 3.43 -1.46
CA GLU A 76 10.73 4.15 -0.20
C GLU A 76 10.32 5.61 -0.28
N ILE A 77 10.64 6.31 -1.37
CA ILE A 77 10.22 7.69 -1.59
C ILE A 77 8.69 7.78 -1.58
N ALA A 78 7.99 6.91 -2.32
CA ALA A 78 6.54 6.88 -2.33
C ALA A 78 5.93 6.59 -0.94
N VAL A 79 6.50 5.63 -0.21
CA VAL A 79 6.06 5.28 1.15
C VAL A 79 6.26 6.45 2.12
N ASN A 80 7.38 7.18 2.04
CA ASN A 80 7.61 8.36 2.87
C ASN A 80 6.52 9.43 2.69
N TYR A 81 6.14 9.72 1.44
CA TYR A 81 5.06 10.68 1.17
C TYR A 81 3.71 10.18 1.68
N TYR A 82 3.41 8.89 1.53
CA TYR A 82 2.16 8.33 2.03
C TYR A 82 2.08 8.27 3.54
N GLU A 83 3.15 7.96 4.24
CA GLU A 83 3.18 8.05 5.70
C GLU A 83 2.85 9.48 6.16
N GLN A 84 3.53 10.50 5.61
CA GLN A 84 3.28 11.91 5.93
C GLN A 84 1.83 12.34 5.62
N TRP A 85 1.27 11.89 4.49
CA TRP A 85 -0.09 12.25 4.10
C TRP A 85 -1.18 11.52 4.88
N LEU A 86 -0.87 10.36 5.46
CA LEU A 86 -1.75 9.65 6.38
C LEU A 86 -1.68 10.25 7.80
N GLU A 87 -0.52 10.76 8.21
CA GLU A 87 -0.36 11.51 9.45
C GLU A 87 -1.13 12.84 9.41
N ASP A 88 -0.99 13.60 8.32
CA ASP A 88 -1.76 14.82 8.05
C ASP A 88 -2.49 14.78 6.71
N SER A 89 -3.76 14.41 6.77
CA SER A 89 -4.68 14.35 5.64
C SER A 89 -5.35 15.68 5.30
N SER A 90 -5.04 16.78 5.99
CA SER A 90 -5.72 18.08 5.83
C SER A 90 -5.66 18.61 4.39
N LEU A 91 -4.60 18.25 3.65
CA LEU A 91 -4.40 18.60 2.25
C LEU A 91 -5.52 18.11 1.30
N TYR A 92 -6.31 17.11 1.73
CA TYR A 92 -7.43 16.58 0.94
C TYR A 92 -8.75 17.33 1.13
N GLY A 93 -8.84 18.19 2.15
CA GLY A 93 -10.04 18.97 2.48
C GLY A 93 -10.93 18.27 3.50
N ASP A 94 -12.23 18.16 3.21
CA ASP A 94 -13.23 17.57 4.10
C ASP A 94 -13.00 16.08 4.41
N ILE A 95 -13.56 15.59 5.52
CA ILE A 95 -13.39 14.21 6.02
C ILE A 95 -13.76 13.16 4.97
N LYS A 96 -14.83 13.40 4.20
CA LYS A 96 -15.28 12.48 3.13
C LYS A 96 -14.22 12.35 2.03
N ARG A 97 -13.62 13.46 1.63
CA ARG A 97 -12.50 13.45 0.67
C ARG A 97 -11.24 12.83 1.25
N GLN A 98 -10.92 13.13 2.50
CA GLN A 98 -9.78 12.52 3.19
C GLN A 98 -9.89 10.99 3.13
N ASN A 99 -11.04 10.44 3.53
CA ASN A 99 -11.34 9.02 3.47
C ASN A 99 -11.19 8.43 2.05
N LYS A 100 -11.67 9.13 1.01
CA LYS A 100 -11.46 8.72 -0.39
C LYS A 100 -9.97 8.59 -0.74
N TYR A 101 -9.14 9.54 -0.33
CA TYR A 101 -7.69 9.49 -0.60
C TYR A 101 -6.98 8.44 0.26
N MET A 102 -7.37 8.29 1.53
CA MET A 102 -6.86 7.23 2.41
C MET A 102 -7.11 5.85 1.82
N ARG A 103 -8.33 5.56 1.35
CA ARG A 103 -8.63 4.30 0.64
C ARG A 103 -7.71 4.06 -0.56
N ARG A 104 -7.42 5.10 -1.33
CA ARG A 104 -6.50 5.01 -2.48
C ARG A 104 -5.06 4.72 -2.03
N ILE A 105 -4.58 5.38 -0.97
CA ILE A 105 -3.25 5.13 -0.40
C ILE A 105 -3.14 3.69 0.09
N ILE A 106 -4.11 3.21 0.86
CA ILE A 106 -4.17 1.81 1.34
C ILE A 106 -4.05 0.83 0.16
N LYS A 107 -4.89 0.99 -0.86
CA LYS A 107 -4.82 0.16 -2.07
C LYS A 107 -3.45 0.22 -2.75
N GLN A 108 -2.81 1.38 -2.81
CA GLN A 108 -1.52 1.52 -3.51
C GLN A 108 -0.35 0.97 -2.70
N LEU A 109 -0.35 1.16 -1.37
CA LEU A 109 0.65 0.62 -0.45
C LEU A 109 0.62 -0.92 -0.39
N SER A 110 -0.45 -1.57 -0.84
CA SER A 110 -0.49 -3.03 -1.01
C SER A 110 0.34 -3.54 -2.20
N GLN A 111 0.67 -2.70 -3.18
CA GLN A 111 1.32 -3.15 -4.43
C GLN A 111 2.68 -3.84 -4.25
N PRO A 112 3.58 -3.40 -3.35
CA PRO A 112 4.86 -4.06 -3.13
C PRO A 112 4.71 -5.53 -2.70
N PHE A 113 3.61 -5.89 -2.04
CA PHE A 113 3.38 -7.28 -1.61
C PHE A 113 3.20 -8.25 -2.78
N ALA A 114 3.06 -7.78 -4.02
CA ALA A 114 3.13 -8.64 -5.20
C ALA A 114 4.52 -9.27 -5.41
N MET A 115 5.56 -8.80 -4.71
CA MET A 115 6.93 -9.33 -4.73
C MET A 115 7.47 -9.53 -6.15
N ARG A 116 7.44 -8.49 -6.99
CA ARG A 116 7.78 -8.59 -8.41
C ARG A 116 9.27 -8.88 -8.62
N GLU A 117 9.54 -10.01 -9.25
CA GLU A 117 10.89 -10.50 -9.59
C GLU A 117 11.86 -10.55 -8.39
N PRO A 118 11.55 -11.30 -7.32
CA PRO A 118 12.36 -11.32 -6.13
C PRO A 118 13.54 -12.29 -6.31
N ARG A 119 14.47 -11.97 -7.20
CA ARG A 119 15.58 -12.88 -7.59
C ARG A 119 16.82 -12.73 -6.71
N ASN A 120 16.95 -11.61 -6.01
CA ASN A 120 18.13 -11.27 -5.22
C ASN A 120 17.78 -11.32 -3.73
N SER A 121 18.25 -12.36 -3.03
CA SER A 121 18.02 -12.55 -1.59
C SER A 121 18.62 -11.42 -0.76
N THR A 122 19.78 -10.88 -1.13
CA THR A 122 20.40 -9.74 -0.45
C THR A 122 19.53 -8.49 -0.54
N THR A 123 19.11 -8.10 -1.75
CA THR A 123 18.21 -6.96 -1.96
C THR A 123 16.88 -7.17 -1.23
N PHE A 124 16.34 -8.40 -1.29
CA PHE A 124 15.10 -8.74 -0.60
C PHE A 124 15.25 -8.53 0.92
N GLN A 125 16.27 -9.11 1.54
CA GLN A 125 16.43 -9.06 3.00
C GLN A 125 16.85 -7.70 3.53
N GLN A 126 17.72 -6.98 2.82
CA GLN A 126 18.33 -5.75 3.33
C GLN A 126 17.52 -4.49 3.03
N GLN A 127 16.68 -4.51 2.00
CA GLN A 127 15.93 -3.33 1.55
C GLN A 127 14.43 -3.61 1.50
N PHE A 128 14.04 -4.64 0.76
CA PHE A 128 12.63 -4.84 0.43
C PHE A 128 11.79 -5.35 1.61
N LEU A 129 12.28 -6.33 2.36
CA LEU A 129 11.59 -6.83 3.55
C LEU A 129 11.41 -5.75 4.63
N PRO A 130 12.43 -4.93 4.96
CA PRO A 130 12.24 -3.75 5.81
C PRO A 130 11.17 -2.79 5.30
N LEU A 131 11.10 -2.54 3.99
CA LEU A 131 10.04 -1.72 3.39
C LEU A 131 8.65 -2.33 3.61
N LEU A 132 8.48 -3.64 3.37
CA LEU A 132 7.20 -4.34 3.59
C LEU A 132 6.78 -4.28 5.06
N MET A 133 7.72 -4.54 5.98
CA MET A 133 7.50 -4.45 7.42
C MET A 133 7.08 -3.03 7.84
N ARG A 134 7.70 -2.00 7.25
CA ARG A 134 7.34 -0.60 7.48
C ARG A 134 5.93 -0.28 6.99
N ILE A 135 5.51 -0.79 5.82
CA ILE A 135 4.14 -0.60 5.34
C ILE A 135 3.12 -1.21 6.31
N LEU A 136 3.40 -2.38 6.87
CA LEU A 136 2.54 -2.97 7.90
C LEU A 136 2.48 -2.09 9.17
N THR A 137 3.61 -1.52 9.59
CA THR A 137 3.66 -0.57 10.73
C THR A 137 2.92 0.74 10.44
N ILE A 138 2.95 1.22 9.20
CA ILE A 138 2.17 2.40 8.78
C ILE A 138 0.67 2.12 8.95
N TYR A 139 0.19 0.94 8.54
CA TYR A 139 -1.22 0.58 8.76
C TYR A 139 -1.57 0.48 10.25
N ASP A 140 -0.76 -0.19 11.07
CA ASP A 140 -0.98 -0.25 12.53
C ASP A 140 -1.09 1.17 13.13
N THR A 141 -0.11 2.03 12.82
CA THR A 141 -0.06 3.42 13.31
C THR A 141 -1.28 4.22 12.82
N PHE A 142 -1.67 4.02 11.57
CA PHE A 142 -2.81 4.70 10.97
C PHE A 142 -4.15 4.30 11.61
N ILE A 143 -4.33 3.01 11.92
CA ILE A 143 -5.48 2.50 12.69
C ILE A 143 -5.55 3.17 14.06
N VAL A 144 -4.44 3.17 14.81
CA VAL A 144 -4.41 3.69 16.18
C VAL A 144 -4.65 5.19 16.22
N ASN A 145 -4.01 5.95 15.32
CA ASN A 145 -4.03 7.41 15.38
C ASN A 145 -5.27 8.02 14.71
N ARG A 146 -5.74 7.42 13.61
CA ARG A 146 -6.77 8.02 12.74
C ARG A 146 -8.02 7.17 12.58
N GLY A 147 -8.08 5.96 13.13
CA GLY A 147 -9.20 5.03 12.94
C GLY A 147 -10.57 5.59 13.33
N LYS A 148 -10.64 6.53 14.27
CA LYS A 148 -11.89 7.23 14.66
C LYS A 148 -12.49 8.09 13.54
N GLU A 149 -11.70 8.45 12.55
CA GLU A 149 -12.11 9.29 11.43
C GLU A 149 -12.49 8.46 10.19
N PHE A 150 -12.35 7.13 10.27
CA PHE A 150 -12.63 6.25 9.14
C PHE A 150 -14.12 6.10 8.93
N GLU A 151 -14.54 6.28 7.68
CA GLU A 151 -15.82 5.79 7.19
C GLU A 151 -15.82 4.25 7.16
N LEU A 152 -17.01 3.65 7.20
CA LEU A 152 -17.18 2.20 7.07
C LEU A 152 -16.43 1.64 5.85
N ASP A 153 -16.58 2.27 4.69
CA ASP A 153 -15.89 1.88 3.46
C ASP A 153 -14.35 1.90 3.60
N THR A 154 -13.82 2.80 4.42
CA THR A 154 -12.38 2.88 4.68
C THR A 154 -11.91 1.71 5.52
N TRP A 155 -12.68 1.34 6.55
CA TRP A 155 -12.43 0.12 7.32
C TRP A 155 -12.50 -1.14 6.45
N ILE A 156 -13.51 -1.25 5.58
CA ILE A 156 -13.67 -2.40 4.68
C ILE A 156 -12.48 -2.50 3.71
N VAL A 157 -12.08 -1.39 3.08
CA VAL A 157 -10.92 -1.35 2.19
C VAL A 157 -9.64 -1.73 2.93
N LEU A 158 -9.45 -1.26 4.15
CA LEU A 158 -8.29 -1.63 4.96
C LEU A 158 -8.30 -3.12 5.32
N LEU A 159 -9.41 -3.64 5.83
CA LEU A 159 -9.55 -5.04 6.22
C LEU A 159 -9.27 -5.98 5.02
N ASN A 160 -9.94 -5.75 3.89
CA ASN A 160 -9.76 -6.56 2.69
C ASN A 160 -8.31 -6.49 2.18
N THR A 161 -7.67 -5.31 2.26
CA THR A 161 -6.26 -5.15 1.90
C THR A 161 -5.35 -5.99 2.79
N VAL A 162 -5.54 -5.93 4.11
CA VAL A 162 -4.68 -6.63 5.07
C VAL A 162 -4.90 -8.14 5.01
N ILE A 163 -6.14 -8.61 4.78
CA ILE A 163 -6.45 -10.02 4.52
C ILE A 163 -5.70 -10.50 3.27
N GLY A 164 -5.83 -9.79 2.14
CA GLY A 164 -5.17 -10.20 0.90
C GLY A 164 -3.63 -10.14 1.00
N ILE A 165 -3.07 -9.19 1.75
CA ILE A 165 -1.63 -9.17 2.07
C ILE A 165 -1.25 -10.40 2.87
N THR A 166 -2.00 -10.70 3.93
CA THR A 166 -1.72 -11.83 4.84
C THR A 166 -1.77 -13.15 4.08
N ASP A 167 -2.82 -13.36 3.30
CA ASP A 167 -2.99 -14.56 2.48
C ASP A 167 -1.82 -14.72 1.49
N TYR A 168 -1.47 -13.65 0.78
CA TYR A 168 -0.35 -13.68 -0.18
C TYR A 168 0.98 -13.99 0.50
N VAL A 169 1.29 -13.36 1.65
CA VAL A 169 2.54 -13.57 2.40
C VAL A 169 2.64 -14.99 2.99
N ILE A 170 1.51 -15.60 3.35
CA ILE A 170 1.46 -16.99 3.81
C ILE A 170 1.73 -17.95 2.65
N LYS A 171 1.08 -17.74 1.49
CA LYS A 171 1.18 -18.62 0.32
C LYS A 171 2.49 -18.46 -0.45
N PHE A 172 3.08 -17.27 -0.47
CA PHE A 172 4.30 -17.00 -1.23
C PHE A 172 5.51 -17.73 -0.64
N SER A 173 6.31 -18.37 -1.51
CA SER A 173 7.50 -19.11 -1.10
C SER A 173 8.66 -18.16 -0.79
N LEU A 174 8.79 -17.78 0.49
CA LEU A 174 9.84 -16.88 0.98
C LEU A 174 11.14 -17.60 1.37
N ALA A 175 11.11 -18.91 1.59
CA ALA A 175 12.26 -19.70 2.05
C ALA A 175 13.54 -19.54 1.20
N PRO A 176 13.46 -19.39 -0.14
CA PRO A 176 14.66 -19.12 -0.95
C PRO A 176 15.27 -17.73 -0.75
N LEU A 177 14.52 -16.79 -0.18
CA LEU A 177 14.85 -15.37 -0.15
C LEU A 177 15.25 -14.89 1.23
N CYS A 178 14.79 -15.56 2.29
CA CYS A 178 14.89 -15.08 3.66
C CYS A 178 14.99 -16.25 4.65
N PRO A 179 15.75 -16.12 5.75
CA PRO A 179 15.74 -17.05 6.88
C PRO A 179 14.34 -17.24 7.50
N GLU A 180 14.09 -18.42 8.07
CA GLU A 180 12.78 -18.82 8.60
C GLU A 180 12.30 -17.95 9.77
N ASP A 181 13.21 -17.44 10.61
CA ASP A 181 12.91 -16.53 11.72
C ASP A 181 12.31 -15.22 11.21
N LYS A 182 12.91 -14.61 10.18
CA LYS A 182 12.41 -13.38 9.55
C LYS A 182 11.10 -13.60 8.80
N ILE A 183 10.94 -14.77 8.17
CA ILE A 183 9.68 -15.14 7.52
C ILE A 183 8.56 -15.22 8.54
N SER A 184 8.84 -15.86 9.68
CA SER A 184 7.88 -16.03 10.77
C SER A 184 7.48 -14.68 11.37
N GLU A 185 8.46 -13.80 11.62
CA GLU A 185 8.22 -12.43 12.09
C GLU A 185 7.32 -11.65 11.11
N PHE A 186 7.64 -11.69 9.82
CA PHE A 186 6.88 -10.98 8.79
C PHE A 186 5.43 -11.47 8.69
N ARG A 187 5.22 -12.80 8.67
CA ARG A 187 3.89 -13.42 8.66
C ARG A 187 3.10 -13.08 9.93
N GLN A 188 3.75 -13.18 11.09
CA GLN A 188 3.11 -12.85 12.36
C GLN A 188 2.65 -11.39 12.39
N LYS A 189 3.46 -10.46 11.89
CA LYS A 189 3.06 -9.05 11.82
C LYS A 189 1.86 -8.83 10.90
N ALA A 190 1.81 -9.48 9.73
CA ALA A 190 0.67 -9.39 8.83
C ALA A 190 -0.62 -9.93 9.48
N VAL A 191 -0.54 -11.09 10.13
CA VAL A 191 -1.66 -11.71 10.86
C VAL A 191 -2.13 -10.82 12.02
N ASN A 192 -1.21 -10.29 12.82
CA ASN A 192 -1.55 -9.39 13.93
C ASN A 192 -2.26 -8.13 13.43
N LEU A 193 -1.86 -7.58 12.28
CA LEU A 193 -2.51 -6.42 11.68
C LEU A 193 -3.97 -6.74 11.28
N VAL A 194 -4.28 -7.96 10.81
CA VAL A 194 -5.68 -8.38 10.56
C VAL A 194 -6.49 -8.28 11.85
N PHE A 195 -6.01 -8.89 12.93
CA PHE A 195 -6.69 -8.88 14.21
C PHE A 195 -6.85 -7.46 14.78
N ASN A 196 -5.81 -6.63 14.68
CA ASN A 196 -5.87 -5.23 15.07
C ASN A 196 -6.93 -4.49 14.25
N THR A 197 -6.98 -4.68 12.93
CA THR A 197 -7.98 -4.04 12.07
C THR A 197 -9.39 -4.42 12.50
N ILE A 198 -9.66 -5.71 12.75
CA ILE A 198 -10.96 -6.20 13.23
C ILE A 198 -11.31 -5.56 14.57
N LEU A 199 -10.40 -5.64 15.55
CA LEU A 199 -10.64 -5.15 16.91
C LEU A 199 -10.96 -3.65 16.93
N PHE A 200 -10.22 -2.84 16.17
CA PHE A 200 -10.41 -1.39 16.15
C PHE A 200 -11.57 -0.92 15.27
N SER A 201 -11.94 -1.69 14.24
CA SER A 201 -13.07 -1.37 13.37
C SER A 201 -14.44 -1.45 14.07
N GLY A 202 -14.56 -2.32 15.09
CA GLY A 202 -15.83 -2.55 15.77
C GLY A 202 -16.90 -3.18 14.87
N PHE A 203 -16.52 -3.93 13.82
CA PHE A 203 -17.49 -4.65 12.98
C PHE A 203 -18.33 -5.62 13.84
N GLU A 204 -19.65 -5.40 13.88
CA GLU A 204 -20.59 -6.32 14.54
C GLU A 204 -20.97 -7.50 13.61
N ASP A 205 -21.00 -8.70 14.19
CA ASP A 205 -20.76 -10.03 13.57
C ASP A 205 -21.65 -10.50 12.39
N ALA A 206 -22.78 -9.87 12.07
CA ALA A 206 -23.76 -10.50 11.15
C ALA A 206 -23.77 -9.99 9.71
N THR A 207 -23.47 -8.72 9.46
CA THR A 207 -23.67 -8.09 8.14
C THR A 207 -22.43 -8.14 7.23
N HIS A 208 -21.24 -8.31 7.80
CA HIS A 208 -19.97 -8.18 7.06
C HIS A 208 -19.30 -9.52 6.73
N TRP A 209 -19.62 -10.58 7.49
CA TRP A 209 -19.05 -11.92 7.29
C TRP A 209 -19.93 -12.85 6.42
N GLY A 210 -21.18 -12.46 6.15
CA GLY A 210 -22.18 -13.30 5.49
C GLY A 210 -21.98 -13.54 3.99
N THR A 211 -20.99 -12.91 3.35
CA THR A 211 -20.67 -13.11 1.92
C THR A 211 -19.48 -14.04 1.67
N CYS A 212 -18.87 -14.61 2.73
CA CYS A 212 -17.78 -15.57 2.61
C CYS A 212 -18.24 -16.98 3.05
N CYS A 213 -19.22 -17.55 2.34
CA CYS A 213 -19.56 -18.97 2.38
C CYS A 213 -19.97 -19.43 0.98
#